data_AF-A0A953NKZ2-F1
#
_entry.id   AF-A0A953NKZ2-F1
#
_cell.length_a   1.000
_cell.length_b   1.000
_cell.length_c   1.000
_cell.angle_alpha   90.00
_cell.angle_beta   90.00
_cell.angle_gamma   90.00
#
_symmetry.space_group_name_H-M   'P 1'
#
loop_
_entity.id
_entity.type
_entity.pdbx_description
1 polymer ?
#
loop_
_entity_poly.entity_id
_entity_poly.type
_entity_poly.pdbx_seq_one_letter_code
_entity_poly.pdbx_strand_id
1 'polypeptide(L)'
;MILKPMEVKNLKRGKWIDVEVYDGDVRVLRRNYCGVYELFHRDNLRKIEYFEDLQLFKIRYGTLIKKFPLTNISKQRLEIYKVAEHLNLSSLLKWFSTYGMVNLKKSINIDGLKIDYYLWSSYTDACNCEFQIIESKDGYTINISKEPFEKIKRAS
;
A
#
# COMPACT_ATOMS: atom_id res chain seq x y z
N MET A 1 15.37 -13.41 14.27
CA MET A 1 14.58 -13.18 13.04
C MET A 1 13.75 -11.94 13.28
N ILE A 2 13.90 -10.92 12.44
CA ILE A 2 13.11 -9.68 12.50
C ILE A 2 11.96 -9.84 11.52
N LEU A 3 10.74 -9.55 11.95
CA LEU A 3 9.52 -9.68 11.14
C LEU A 3 8.99 -8.30 10.76
N LYS A 4 8.38 -8.16 9.59
CA LYS A 4 7.52 -7.01 9.30
C LYS A 4 6.19 -7.16 10.05
N PRO A 5 5.48 -6.07 10.42
CA PRO A 5 4.23 -6.13 11.17
C PRO A 5 3.19 -7.10 10.61
N MET A 6 3.11 -7.20 9.28
CA MET A 6 2.16 -8.07 8.59
C MET A 6 2.52 -9.56 8.62
N GLU A 7 3.78 -9.91 8.86
CA GLU A 7 4.27 -11.30 8.89
C GLU A 7 3.99 -11.98 10.24
N VAL A 8 3.65 -11.18 11.26
CA VAL A 8 3.32 -11.68 12.60
C VAL A 8 2.00 -12.45 12.57
N LYS A 9 2.03 -13.78 12.47
CA LYS A 9 0.81 -14.61 12.39
C LYS A 9 0.02 -14.60 13.70
N ASN A 10 0.67 -14.98 14.80
CA ASN A 10 0.11 -14.98 16.16
C ASN A 10 1.26 -14.96 17.17
N LEU A 11 1.04 -14.37 18.35
CA LEU A 11 2.00 -14.34 19.45
C LEU A 11 1.37 -14.97 20.70
N LYS A 12 2.03 -15.99 21.26
CA LYS A 12 1.58 -16.62 22.52
C LYS A 12 1.85 -15.66 23.69
N ARG A 13 1.06 -15.76 24.77
CA ARG A 13 1.29 -15.00 26.01
C ARG A 13 2.70 -15.25 26.55
N GLY A 14 3.34 -14.20 27.05
CA GLY A 14 4.73 -14.22 27.54
C GLY A 14 5.80 -14.32 26.45
N LYS A 15 5.43 -14.34 25.16
CA LYS A 15 6.39 -14.36 24.05
C LYS A 15 6.57 -12.97 23.46
N TRP A 16 7.75 -12.78 22.88
CA TRP A 16 8.12 -11.58 22.16
C TRP A 16 8.85 -11.94 20.86
N ILE A 17 8.83 -11.00 19.93
CA ILE A 17 9.51 -11.06 18.65
C ILE A 17 10.06 -9.67 18.33
N ASP A 18 11.11 -9.62 17.51
CA ASP A 18 11.58 -8.36 16.95
C ASP A 18 10.78 -8.05 15.68
N VAL A 19 10.30 -6.81 15.58
CA VAL A 19 9.55 -6.30 14.44
C VAL A 19 10.16 -5.01 13.92
N GLU A 20 10.29 -4.90 12.60
CA GLU A 20 10.74 -3.68 11.95
C GLU A 20 9.52 -2.89 11.47
N VAL A 21 9.17 -1.82 12.18
CA VAL A 21 7.94 -1.04 11.93
C VAL A 21 8.13 0.04 10.86
N TYR A 22 9.36 0.52 10.68
CA TYR A 22 9.83 1.37 9.58
C TYR A 22 11.25 0.92 9.22
N ASP A 23 11.75 1.26 8.03
CA ASP A 23 13.11 0.87 7.62
C ASP A 23 14.13 1.40 8.64
N GLY A 24 14.85 0.47 9.30
CA GLY A 24 15.80 0.76 10.38
C GLY A 24 15.19 0.93 11.78
N ASP A 25 13.87 1.03 11.93
CA ASP A 25 13.18 1.10 13.24
C ASP A 25 12.75 -0.32 13.70
N VAL A 26 13.65 -0.98 14.44
CA VAL A 26 13.40 -2.30 15.03
C VAL A 26 12.95 -2.17 16.48
N ARG A 27 11.80 -2.75 16.78
CA ARG A 27 11.16 -2.77 18.11
C ARG A 27 10.81 -4.19 18.53
N VAL A 28 10.58 -4.38 19.82
CA VAL A 28 10.11 -5.65 20.39
C VAL A 28 8.60 -5.60 20.50
N LEU A 29 7.91 -6.52 19.83
CA LEU A 29 6.50 -6.78 20.04
C LEU A 29 6.35 -7.95 21.03
N ARG A 30 5.79 -7.69 22.20
CA ARG A 30 5.52 -8.67 23.25
C ARG A 30 4.02 -8.84 23.44
N ARG A 31 3.54 -10.07 23.64
CA ARG A 31 2.20 -10.30 24.20
C ARG A 31 2.36 -10.64 25.67
N ASN A 32 1.96 -9.75 26.56
CA ASN A 32 2.14 -9.94 27.99
C ASN A 32 1.22 -11.06 28.54
N TYR A 33 1.38 -11.42 29.81
CA TYR A 33 0.60 -12.48 30.45
C TYR A 33 -0.89 -12.15 30.58
N CYS A 34 -1.23 -10.85 30.63
CA CYS A 34 -2.61 -10.36 30.58
C CYS A 34 -3.23 -10.48 29.18
N GLY A 35 -2.43 -10.78 28.15
CA GLY A 35 -2.87 -10.96 26.77
C GLY A 35 -2.81 -9.70 25.91
N VAL A 36 -2.37 -8.57 26.47
CA VAL A 36 -2.18 -7.28 25.79
C VAL A 36 -0.87 -7.29 25.01
N TYR A 37 -0.86 -6.63 23.85
CA TYR A 37 0.33 -6.47 23.02
C TYR A 37 1.05 -5.17 23.38
N GLU A 38 2.36 -5.23 23.47
CA GLU A 38 3.24 -4.15 23.86
C GLU A 38 4.35 -4.01 22.82
N LEU A 39 4.56 -2.80 22.33
CA LEU A 39 5.62 -2.46 21.39
C LEU A 39 6.57 -1.44 22.02
N PHE A 40 7.87 -1.77 22.06
CA PHE A 40 8.86 -0.91 22.70
C PHE A 40 10.26 -1.11 22.10
N HIS A 41 11.15 -0.12 22.27
CA HIS A 41 12.56 -0.29 21.93
C HIS A 41 13.29 -1.07 23.03
N ARG A 42 14.23 -1.94 22.63
CA ARG A 42 15.09 -2.65 23.60
C ARG A 42 15.84 -1.68 24.50
N ASP A 43 16.30 -0.58 23.92
CA ASP A 43 17.12 0.42 24.61
C ASP A 43 16.27 1.44 25.40
N ASN A 44 14.95 1.42 25.25
CA ASN A 44 14.07 2.36 25.93
C ASN A 44 12.72 1.72 26.33
N LEU A 45 12.74 1.06 27.49
CA LEU A 45 11.57 0.43 28.09
C LEU A 45 10.54 1.42 28.68
N ARG A 46 10.83 2.73 28.69
CA ARG A 46 9.91 3.73 29.25
C ARG A 46 8.82 4.17 28.26
N LYS A 47 9.05 3.94 26.96
CA LYS A 47 8.07 4.23 25.90
C LYS A 47 7.51 2.91 25.38
N ILE A 48 6.38 2.50 25.96
CA ILE A 48 5.65 1.30 25.57
C ILE A 48 4.34 1.72 24.92
N GLU A 49 4.10 1.25 23.70
CA GLU A 49 2.80 1.36 23.04
C GLU A 49 1.98 0.09 23.30
N TYR A 50 0.72 0.25 23.65
CA TYR A 50 -0.18 -0.86 23.98
C TYR A 50 -1.24 -1.06 22.89
N PHE A 51 -1.52 -2.32 22.58
CA PHE A 51 -2.59 -2.73 21.66
C PHE A 51 -3.43 -3.84 22.30
N GLU A 52 -4.74 -3.68 22.27
CA GLU A 52 -5.69 -4.67 22.81
C GLU A 52 -5.67 -5.97 22.01
N ASP A 53 -5.41 -5.87 20.70
CA ASP A 53 -5.25 -7.00 19.81
C ASP A 53 -4.11 -6.82 18.80
N LEU A 54 -3.76 -7.92 18.12
CA LEU A 54 -2.70 -7.94 17.11
C LEU A 54 -3.11 -7.21 15.82
N GLN A 55 -4.41 -7.12 15.52
CA GLN A 55 -4.89 -6.44 14.32
C GLN A 55 -4.69 -4.94 14.43
N LEU A 56 -4.90 -4.33 15.59
CA LEU A 56 -4.63 -2.91 15.83
C LEU A 56 -3.15 -2.57 15.64
N PHE A 57 -2.24 -3.41 16.12
CA PHE A 57 -0.81 -3.28 15.83
C PHE A 57 -0.53 -3.35 14.32
N LYS A 58 -1.09 -4.37 13.64
CA LYS A 58 -0.94 -4.55 12.18
C LYS A 58 -1.57 -3.43 11.39
N ILE A 59 -2.66 -2.84 11.85
CA ILE A 59 -3.27 -1.69 11.20
C ILE A 59 -2.37 -0.49 11.41
N ARG A 60 -1.89 -0.22 12.63
CA ARG A 60 -1.05 0.97 12.91
C ARG A 60 0.26 0.96 12.12
N TYR A 61 0.96 -0.18 12.04
CA TYR A 61 2.27 -0.27 11.36
C TYR A 61 2.25 -1.11 10.08
N GLY A 62 1.08 -1.51 9.62
CA GLY A 62 0.94 -2.17 8.34
C GLY A 62 1.29 -1.23 7.20
N THR A 63 1.76 -1.82 6.10
CA THR A 63 1.95 -1.13 4.82
C THR A 63 0.69 -0.33 4.46
N LEU A 64 0.85 0.93 4.06
CA LEU A 64 -0.25 1.83 3.68
C LEU A 64 -1.25 1.18 2.70
N ILE A 65 -0.74 0.31 1.82
CA ILE A 65 -1.46 -0.62 0.93
C ILE A 65 -2.67 -1.30 1.60
N LYS A 66 -2.59 -1.67 2.88
CA LYS A 66 -3.66 -2.36 3.62
C LYS A 66 -4.50 -1.45 4.52
N LYS A 67 -4.02 -0.24 4.82
CA LYS A 67 -4.82 0.78 5.53
C LYS A 67 -5.91 1.37 4.62
N PHE A 68 -5.72 1.30 3.32
CA PHE A 68 -6.61 1.86 2.31
C PHE A 68 -7.05 0.77 1.31
N PRO A 69 -8.13 0.02 1.59
CA PRO A 69 -8.74 -0.80 0.56
C PRO A 69 -9.17 0.08 -0.62
N LEU A 70 -8.81 -0.34 -1.83
CA LEU A 70 -9.15 0.41 -3.05
C LEU A 70 -10.56 0.04 -3.48
N THR A 71 -11.49 0.97 -3.41
CA THR A 71 -12.86 0.80 -3.90
C THR A 71 -13.13 1.64 -5.15
N ASN A 72 -12.50 2.82 -5.22
CA ASN A 72 -12.56 3.71 -6.36
C ASN A 72 -11.26 4.51 -6.47
N ILE A 73 -10.37 4.09 -7.36
CA ILE A 73 -9.04 4.70 -7.48
C ILE A 73 -9.10 6.18 -7.90
N SER A 74 -10.11 6.59 -8.67
CA SER A 74 -10.27 8.01 -9.04
C SER A 74 -10.63 8.89 -7.84
N LYS A 75 -11.42 8.38 -6.88
CA LYS A 75 -11.76 9.09 -5.63
C LYS A 75 -10.60 9.06 -4.62
N GLN A 76 -9.78 8.01 -4.63
CA GLN A 76 -8.68 7.78 -3.68
C GLN A 76 -7.29 8.19 -4.23
N ARG A 77 -7.25 8.99 -5.28
CA ARG A 77 -6.00 9.30 -6.01
C ARG A 77 -4.91 9.95 -5.15
N LEU A 78 -5.27 10.80 -4.17
CA LEU A 78 -4.29 11.51 -3.36
C LEU A 78 -3.57 10.56 -2.40
N GLU A 79 -4.33 9.62 -1.83
CA GLU A 79 -3.80 8.53 -1.01
C GLU A 79 -2.94 7.60 -1.85
N ILE A 80 -3.40 7.25 -3.06
CA ILE A 80 -2.65 6.40 -3.98
C ILE A 80 -1.32 7.04 -4.37
N TYR A 81 -1.27 8.35 -4.66
CA TYR A 81 -0.02 9.03 -5.00
C TYR A 81 1.00 8.95 -3.88
N LYS A 82 0.59 9.18 -2.63
CA LYS A 82 1.46 9.03 -1.45
C LYS A 82 2.00 7.60 -1.29
N VAL A 83 1.20 6.59 -1.65
CA VAL A 83 1.64 5.19 -1.60
C VAL A 83 2.57 4.85 -2.76
N ALA A 84 2.27 5.34 -3.97
CA ALA A 84 3.02 5.07 -5.18
C ALA A 84 4.47 5.59 -5.11
N GLU A 85 4.72 6.71 -4.42
CA GLU A 85 6.07 7.25 -4.18
C GLU A 85 7.03 6.25 -3.51
N HIS A 86 6.49 5.26 -2.79
CA HIS A 86 7.27 4.25 -2.06
C HIS A 86 7.19 2.86 -2.67
N LEU A 87 6.50 2.69 -3.81
CA LEU A 87 6.34 1.40 -4.46
C LEU A 87 7.00 1.40 -5.83
N ASN A 88 7.67 0.30 -6.15
CA ASN A 88 7.99 0.01 -7.55
C ASN A 88 6.72 -0.33 -8.34
N LEU A 89 6.78 -0.18 -9.66
CA LEU A 89 5.66 -0.37 -10.58
C LEU A 89 4.97 -1.73 -10.41
N SER A 90 5.75 -2.82 -10.31
CA SER A 90 5.23 -4.17 -10.13
C SER A 90 4.40 -4.29 -8.84
N SER A 91 4.87 -3.67 -7.75
CA SER A 91 4.19 -3.68 -6.46
C SER A 91 2.92 -2.84 -6.47
N LEU A 92 2.93 -1.70 -7.17
CA LEU A 92 1.75 -0.86 -7.37
C LEU A 92 0.64 -1.61 -8.13
N LEU A 93 0.99 -2.23 -9.26
CA LEU A 93 0.04 -2.99 -10.06
C LEU A 93 -0.50 -4.20 -9.28
N LYS A 94 0.36 -4.89 -8.52
CA LYS A 94 -0.07 -5.97 -7.62
C LYS A 94 -1.03 -5.49 -6.54
N TRP A 95 -0.81 -4.29 -5.98
CA TRP A 95 -1.74 -3.69 -5.03
C TRP A 95 -3.10 -3.41 -5.67
N PHE A 96 -3.14 -2.80 -6.86
CA PHE A 96 -4.38 -2.55 -7.59
C PHE A 96 -5.14 -3.86 -7.90
N SER A 97 -4.40 -4.90 -8.32
CA SER A 97 -4.94 -6.23 -8.59
C SER A 97 -5.45 -6.97 -7.35
N THR A 98 -5.12 -6.51 -6.14
CA THR A 98 -5.65 -7.08 -4.90
C THR A 98 -7.12 -6.71 -4.68
N TYR A 99 -7.57 -5.59 -5.26
CA TYR A 99 -8.90 -5.01 -5.01
C TYR A 99 -9.76 -4.84 -6.28
N GLY A 100 -9.19 -5.09 -7.45
CA GLY A 100 -9.91 -5.02 -8.72
C GLY A 100 -9.12 -5.65 -9.86
N MET A 101 -9.75 -5.77 -11.02
CA MET A 101 -9.11 -6.26 -12.24
C MET A 101 -8.37 -5.12 -12.94
N VAL A 102 -7.09 -5.32 -13.24
CA VAL A 102 -6.26 -4.36 -13.99
C VAL A 102 -6.09 -4.84 -15.43
N ASN A 103 -6.61 -4.08 -16.39
CA ASN A 103 -6.54 -4.39 -17.82
C ASN A 103 -5.74 -3.33 -18.57
N LEU A 104 -4.67 -3.74 -19.26
CA LEU A 104 -3.95 -2.87 -20.19
C LEU A 104 -4.80 -2.66 -21.44
N LYS A 105 -5.16 -1.41 -21.75
CA LYS A 105 -5.91 -1.04 -22.96
C LYS A 105 -5.01 -0.80 -24.16
N LYS A 106 -3.92 -0.05 -23.96
CA LYS A 106 -2.96 0.30 -25.01
C LYS A 106 -1.66 0.81 -24.41
N SER A 107 -0.60 0.75 -25.21
CA SER A 107 0.70 1.34 -24.91
C SER A 107 1.13 2.26 -26.04
N ILE A 108 1.73 3.39 -25.71
CA ILE A 108 2.23 4.37 -26.68
C ILE A 108 3.65 4.77 -26.26
N ASN A 109 4.57 4.88 -27.21
CA ASN A 109 5.91 5.43 -26.97
C ASN A 109 6.00 6.84 -27.56
N ILE A 110 6.37 7.82 -26.76
CA ILE A 110 6.54 9.22 -27.17
C ILE A 110 7.85 9.72 -26.56
N ASP A 111 8.78 10.20 -27.38
CA ASP A 111 10.04 10.83 -26.94
C ASP A 111 10.84 9.99 -25.92
N GLY A 112 10.84 8.67 -26.10
CA GLY A 112 11.53 7.74 -25.20
C GLY A 112 10.81 7.44 -23.88
N LEU A 113 9.60 7.98 -23.69
CA LEU A 113 8.69 7.62 -22.61
C LEU A 113 7.69 6.56 -23.07
N LYS A 114 7.49 5.53 -22.25
CA LYS A 114 6.46 4.51 -22.47
C LYS A 114 5.23 4.85 -21.65
N ILE A 115 4.11 5.07 -22.31
CA ILE A 115 2.84 5.43 -21.70
C ILE A 115 1.86 4.26 -21.85
N ASP A 116 1.58 3.59 -20.74
CA ASP A 116 0.62 2.50 -20.66
C ASP A 116 -0.72 3.00 -20.11
N TYR A 117 -1.81 2.71 -20.82
CA TYR A 117 -3.16 3.09 -20.45
C TYR A 117 -3.90 1.88 -19.91
N TYR A 118 -4.39 1.98 -18.67
CA TYR A 118 -5.07 0.90 -17.97
C TYR A 118 -6.53 1.24 -17.65
N LEU A 119 -7.33 0.19 -17.59
CA LEU A 119 -8.65 0.18 -16.98
C LEU A 119 -8.59 -0.67 -15.72
N TRP A 120 -9.05 -0.11 -14.61
CA TRP A 120 -9.22 -0.79 -13.34
C TRP A 120 -10.71 -0.96 -13.05
N SER A 121 -11.12 -2.18 -12.71
CA SER A 121 -12.50 -2.53 -12.36
C SER A 121 -12.55 -3.08 -10.94
N SER A 122 -13.25 -2.40 -10.03
CA SER A 122 -13.36 -2.81 -8.63
C SER A 122 -14.04 -4.18 -8.48
N TYR A 123 -13.58 -4.99 -7.52
CA TYR A 123 -14.24 -6.26 -7.17
C TYR A 123 -15.40 -6.07 -6.19
N THR A 124 -15.43 -4.97 -5.44
CA THR A 124 -16.43 -4.73 -4.39
C THR A 124 -17.53 -3.78 -4.82
N ASP A 125 -17.21 -2.85 -5.73
CA ASP A 125 -18.14 -1.86 -6.26
C ASP A 125 -18.27 -2.01 -7.78
N ALA A 126 -19.42 -1.64 -8.35
CA ALA A 126 -19.58 -1.51 -9.79
C ALA A 126 -18.88 -0.24 -10.32
N CYS A 127 -17.56 -0.17 -10.15
CA CYS A 127 -16.75 0.99 -10.49
C CYS A 127 -15.63 0.64 -11.48
N ASN A 128 -15.60 1.36 -12.60
CA ASN A 128 -14.53 1.30 -13.59
C ASN A 128 -13.80 2.63 -13.61
N CYS A 129 -12.48 2.60 -13.46
CA CYS A 129 -11.61 3.77 -13.43
C CYS A 129 -10.47 3.60 -14.43
N GLU A 130 -10.00 4.71 -14.95
CA GLU A 130 -8.94 4.75 -15.94
C GLU A 130 -7.70 5.43 -15.37
N PHE A 131 -6.53 4.81 -15.57
CA PHE A 131 -5.26 5.36 -15.13
C PHE A 131 -4.14 5.09 -16.14
N GLN A 132 -3.07 5.89 -16.07
CA GLN A 132 -1.92 5.82 -16.95
C GLN A 132 -0.67 5.60 -16.11
N ILE A 133 0.26 4.84 -16.66
CA ILE A 133 1.63 4.72 -16.13
C ILE A 133 2.57 5.24 -17.21
N ILE A 134 3.40 6.19 -16.83
CA ILE A 134 4.44 6.75 -17.69
C ILE A 134 5.76 6.24 -17.14
N GLU A 135 6.42 5.35 -17.88
CA GLU A 135 7.74 4.83 -17.55
C GLU A 135 8.83 5.64 -18.27
N SER A 136 9.86 6.03 -17.52
CA SER A 136 11.07 6.68 -17.99
C SER A 136 12.30 5.90 -17.52
N LYS A 137 13.50 6.38 -17.88
CA LYS A 137 14.77 5.79 -17.40
C LYS A 137 14.95 5.91 -15.88
N ASP A 138 14.32 6.93 -15.27
CA ASP A 138 14.50 7.28 -13.86
C ASP A 138 13.41 6.69 -12.96
N GLY A 139 12.39 6.06 -13.52
CA GLY A 139 11.29 5.44 -12.76
C GLY A 139 9.96 5.47 -13.50
N TYR A 140 8.88 5.56 -12.74
CA TYR A 140 7.53 5.67 -13.31
C TYR A 140 6.71 6.73 -12.57
N THR A 141 5.74 7.29 -13.29
CA THR A 141 4.71 8.18 -12.74
C THR A 141 3.34 7.59 -13.04
N ILE A 142 2.42 7.68 -12.08
CA ILE A 142 1.02 7.30 -12.26
C ILE A 142 0.15 8.54 -12.42
N ASN A 143 -0.77 8.51 -13.38
CA ASN A 143 -1.80 9.53 -13.55
C ASN A 143 -3.19 8.88 -13.52
N ILE A 144 -4.02 9.23 -12.54
CA ILE A 144 -5.38 8.71 -12.38
C ILE A 144 -6.37 9.78 -12.82
N SER A 145 -7.04 9.53 -13.95
CA SER A 145 -7.97 10.50 -14.50
C SER A 145 -9.28 10.55 -13.70
N LYS A 146 -9.88 11.75 -13.63
CA LYS A 146 -11.26 11.94 -13.16
C LYS A 146 -12.30 11.60 -14.24
N GLU A 147 -11.91 11.68 -15.51
CA GLU A 147 -12.78 11.50 -16.66
C GLU A 147 -12.25 10.41 -17.60
N PRO A 148 -13.12 9.72 -18.36
CA PRO A 148 -12.70 8.75 -19.37
C PRO A 148 -11.79 9.40 -20.43
N PHE A 149 -10.72 8.71 -20.83
CA PHE A 149 -9.71 9.18 -21.77
C PHE A 149 -10.27 9.65 -23.12
N GLU A 150 -11.42 9.12 -23.53
CA GLU A 150 -12.11 9.50 -24.78
C GLU A 150 -12.63 10.94 -24.77
N LYS A 151 -12.92 11.52 -23.60
CA LYS A 151 -13.36 12.91 -23.49
C LYS A 151 -12.22 13.93 -23.55
N ILE A 152 -11.00 13.52 -23.22
CA ILE A 152 -9.83 14.42 -23.13
C ILE A 152 -9.33 14.85 -24.53
N LYS A 153 -9.75 14.16 -25.61
CA LYS A 153 -9.36 14.48 -27.01
C LYS A 153 -10.09 15.68 -27.64
N ARG A 154 -10.98 16.40 -26.94
CA ARG A 154 -11.80 17.49 -27.54
C ARG A 154 -11.38 18.92 -27.21
N ALA A 155 -10.22 19.12 -26.58
CA ALA A 155 -9.65 20.46 -26.43
C ALA A 155 -8.49 20.61 -27.43
N SER A 156 -8.83 21.01 -28.64
CA SER A 156 -7.92 21.50 -29.68
C SER A 156 -8.38 22.89 -30.09
#